data_AF-A0A2R7S319-F1
#
_entry.id   AF-A0A2R7S319-F1
#
_cell.length_a   1.000
_cell.length_b   1.000
_cell.length_c   1.000
_cell.angle_alpha   90.00
_cell.angle_beta   90.00
_cell.angle_gamma   90.00
#
_symmetry.space_group_name_H-M   'P 1'
#
loop_
_entity.id
_entity.type
_entity.pdbx_description
1 polymer ?
#
loop_
_entity_poly.entity_id
_entity_poly.type
_entity_poly.pdbx_seq_one_letter_code
_entity_poly.pdbx_strand_id
1 'polypeptide(L)'
;MILMYHKVDAEVRSMWWVSADAFRAQMHALKRYQVVSLADYDPSNGMQAVITFDGVYEDVYRFAFPILKEFGYPFELFVVGDTIGGDNAFDTVEPYARFCTLDQLRKMQAHGGHVQWHTASHPKMAGLSREQLEAEIRVPQHLREALAAPGSFDWFAYPHGDHDEQAVALVREHFKGAISVNAGSATDRYQYNRLTMTEAVRFKDVKISVVVANYNYGRFLEEAVRSVLQQSRPADEIIVIDDASTDESIEVLEEIRKLPGVRVVVNETNLGIVDNFNKAIGLTTGDYVCIVGADNRIRSDYLEKCKDALDSAPDIAVAYTDVMIFGPQGYKLARYY
;
A
#
# COMPACT_ATOMS: atom_id res chain seq x y z
N MET A 1 9.57 4.35 -1.80
CA MET A 1 9.97 2.99 -1.38
C MET A 1 9.96 2.04 -2.56
N ILE A 2 10.78 0.99 -2.55
CA ILE A 2 10.82 -0.03 -3.61
C ILE A 2 10.59 -1.40 -2.97
N LEU A 3 9.62 -2.14 -3.48
CA LEU A 3 9.11 -3.39 -2.91
C LEU A 3 9.62 -4.57 -3.74
N MET A 4 10.26 -5.54 -3.09
CA MET A 4 10.81 -6.72 -3.74
C MET A 4 9.97 -7.96 -3.41
N TYR A 5 9.32 -8.50 -4.44
CA TYR A 5 8.63 -9.78 -4.44
C TYR A 5 9.45 -10.83 -5.21
N HIS A 6 9.16 -12.11 -4.96
CA HIS A 6 9.72 -13.22 -5.75
C HIS A 6 8.60 -14.06 -6.34
N LYS A 7 7.78 -14.65 -5.46
CA LYS A 7 6.74 -15.62 -5.80
C LYS A 7 5.40 -15.22 -5.19
N VAL A 8 4.33 -15.40 -5.96
CA VAL A 8 2.94 -15.16 -5.53
C VAL A 8 2.09 -16.34 -5.96
N ASP A 9 1.50 -17.04 -5.01
CA ASP A 9 0.73 -18.27 -5.28
C ASP A 9 -0.51 -18.35 -4.36
N ALA A 10 -1.37 -19.35 -4.53
CA ALA A 10 -2.43 -19.68 -3.59
C ALA A 10 -1.87 -20.22 -2.25
N GLU A 11 -0.70 -20.87 -2.27
CA GLU A 11 -0.06 -21.46 -1.09
C GLU A 11 1.31 -20.84 -0.79
N VAL A 12 1.59 -20.59 0.49
CA VAL A 12 2.90 -20.10 0.94
C VAL A 12 3.77 -21.28 1.36
N ARG A 13 4.88 -21.48 0.66
CA ARG A 13 5.76 -22.65 0.84
C ARG A 13 7.14 -22.32 1.42
N SER A 14 7.55 -21.06 1.33
CA SER A 14 8.75 -20.54 1.99
C SER A 14 8.61 -19.04 2.23
N MET A 15 9.61 -18.41 2.85
CA MET A 15 9.60 -16.96 3.11
C MET A 15 9.56 -16.08 1.84
N TRP A 16 9.90 -16.64 0.67
CA TRP A 16 9.91 -15.94 -0.61
C TRP A 16 8.57 -15.98 -1.35
N TRP A 17 7.58 -16.67 -0.78
CA TRP A 17 6.24 -16.81 -1.31
C TRP A 17 5.29 -15.89 -0.57
N VAL A 18 4.41 -15.22 -1.30
CA VAL A 18 3.30 -14.43 -0.78
C VAL A 18 2.00 -15.03 -1.31
N SER A 19 1.00 -15.18 -0.46
CA SER A 19 -0.31 -15.65 -0.90
C SER A 19 -0.97 -14.61 -1.80
N ALA A 20 -1.80 -15.03 -2.76
CA ALA A 20 -2.56 -14.12 -3.62
C ALA A 20 -3.44 -13.15 -2.79
N ASP A 21 -3.98 -13.61 -1.65
CA ASP A 21 -4.78 -12.79 -0.74
C ASP A 21 -3.93 -11.73 -0.04
N ALA A 22 -2.76 -12.12 0.51
CA ALA A 22 -1.84 -11.17 1.12
C ALA A 22 -1.31 -10.16 0.09
N PHE A 23 -0.97 -10.63 -1.12
CA PHE A 23 -0.54 -9.77 -2.21
C PHE A 23 -1.63 -8.76 -2.60
N ARG A 24 -2.89 -9.20 -2.76
CA ARG A 24 -4.02 -8.29 -3.02
C ARG A 24 -4.21 -7.27 -1.90
N ALA A 25 -4.15 -7.69 -0.64
CA ALA A 25 -4.26 -6.78 0.50
C ALA A 25 -3.13 -5.74 0.50
N GLN A 26 -1.91 -6.17 0.16
CA GLN A 26 -0.76 -5.29 -0.01
C GLN A 26 -0.97 -4.29 -1.16
N MET A 27 -1.45 -4.72 -2.33
CA MET A 27 -1.77 -3.83 -3.46
C MET A 27 -2.86 -2.83 -3.10
N HIS A 28 -3.88 -3.25 -2.34
CA HIS A 28 -4.92 -2.36 -1.85
C HIS A 28 -4.34 -1.27 -0.94
N ALA A 29 -3.46 -1.65 -0.01
CA ALA A 29 -2.79 -0.71 0.86
C ALA A 29 -1.87 0.27 0.11
N LEU A 30 -1.44 -0.08 -1.12
CA LEU A 30 -0.65 0.81 -1.96
C LEU A 30 -1.44 1.95 -2.61
N LYS A 31 -2.79 1.97 -2.54
CA LYS A 31 -3.61 3.06 -3.13
C LYS A 31 -3.21 4.46 -2.64
N ARG A 32 -2.77 4.55 -1.39
CA ARG A 32 -2.28 5.78 -0.75
C ARG A 32 -0.94 6.29 -1.26
N TYR A 33 -0.22 5.46 -2.03
CA TYR A 33 1.06 5.81 -2.61
C TYR A 33 0.87 6.05 -4.10
N GLN A 34 1.69 6.92 -4.65
CA GLN A 34 1.86 7.02 -6.09
C GLN A 34 2.70 5.81 -6.53
N VAL A 35 2.05 4.78 -7.08
CA VAL A 35 2.76 3.62 -7.62
C VAL A 35 3.34 3.99 -8.99
N VAL A 36 4.67 3.97 -9.09
CA VAL A 36 5.43 4.44 -10.27
C VAL A 36 6.38 3.37 -10.79
N SER A 37 6.82 3.54 -12.04
CA SER A 37 7.94 2.77 -12.60
C SER A 37 9.26 3.18 -11.95
N LEU A 38 10.32 2.36 -12.09
CA LEU A 38 11.65 2.78 -11.65
C LEU A 38 12.15 4.03 -12.40
N ALA A 39 11.75 4.21 -13.66
CA ALA A 39 12.17 5.37 -14.45
C ALA A 39 11.71 6.70 -13.84
N ASP A 40 10.53 6.69 -13.21
CA ASP A 40 9.87 7.86 -12.61
C ASP A 40 10.06 7.94 -11.08
N TYR A 41 10.81 7.01 -10.50
CA TYR A 41 11.03 6.96 -9.06
C TYR A 41 11.93 8.10 -8.58
N ASP A 42 11.43 8.88 -7.62
CA ASP A 42 12.13 9.92 -6.90
C ASP A 42 12.35 9.48 -5.44
N PRO A 43 13.60 9.19 -5.02
CA PRO A 43 13.88 8.75 -3.65
C PRO A 43 13.60 9.82 -2.59
N SER A 44 13.45 11.10 -2.98
CA SER A 44 13.06 12.16 -2.05
C SER A 44 11.54 12.21 -1.80
N ASN A 45 10.75 11.55 -2.64
CA ASN A 45 9.30 11.48 -2.50
C ASN A 45 8.89 10.26 -1.66
N GLY A 46 8.61 10.51 -0.38
CA GLY A 46 8.14 9.48 0.57
C GLY A 46 6.79 8.85 0.24
N MET A 47 6.04 9.40 -0.72
CA MET A 47 4.74 8.92 -1.16
C MET A 47 4.79 8.01 -2.38
N GLN A 48 5.98 7.77 -2.97
CA GLN A 48 6.11 6.87 -4.11
C GLN A 48 6.39 5.42 -3.69
N ALA A 49 5.80 4.48 -4.43
CA ALA A 49 6.07 3.05 -4.31
C ALA A 49 6.41 2.45 -5.69
N VAL A 50 7.33 1.50 -5.71
CA VAL A 50 7.69 0.72 -6.91
C VAL A 50 7.52 -0.76 -6.59
N ILE A 51 6.93 -1.52 -7.50
CA ILE A 51 6.72 -2.97 -7.34
C ILE A 51 7.71 -3.70 -8.25
N THR A 52 8.57 -4.55 -7.67
CA THR A 52 9.57 -5.34 -8.42
C THR A 52 9.44 -6.83 -8.13
N PHE A 53 9.69 -7.66 -9.13
CA PHE A 53 9.76 -9.12 -9.00
C PHE A 53 11.12 -9.64 -9.46
N ASP A 54 11.81 -10.41 -8.62
CA ASP A 54 13.10 -11.03 -8.95
C ASP A 54 12.92 -12.49 -9.40
N GLY A 55 13.69 -12.90 -10.41
CA GLY A 55 13.64 -14.25 -11.01
C GLY A 55 12.44 -14.46 -11.95
N VAL A 56 11.32 -13.77 -11.70
CA VAL A 56 10.07 -13.79 -12.48
C VAL A 56 9.58 -15.21 -12.77
N TYR A 57 9.04 -15.81 -11.72
CA TYR A 57 8.44 -17.13 -11.73
C TYR A 57 7.06 -17.13 -12.43
N GLU A 58 6.59 -18.29 -12.89
CA GLU A 58 5.32 -18.45 -13.60
C GLU A 58 4.09 -18.10 -12.73
N ASP A 59 4.21 -18.28 -11.42
CA ASP A 59 3.21 -17.91 -10.43
C ASP A 59 2.97 -16.39 -10.38
N VAL A 60 3.99 -15.55 -10.62
CA VAL A 60 3.83 -14.10 -10.82
C VAL A 60 2.86 -13.82 -11.96
N TYR A 61 3.01 -14.50 -13.10
CA TYR A 61 2.08 -14.36 -14.22
C TYR A 61 0.67 -14.89 -13.90
N ARG A 62 0.57 -15.98 -13.12
CA ARG A 62 -0.71 -16.63 -12.83
C ARG A 62 -1.53 -15.94 -11.75
N PHE A 63 -0.88 -15.40 -10.71
CA PHE A 63 -1.54 -14.89 -9.51
C PHE A 63 -1.32 -13.40 -9.29
N ALA A 64 -0.07 -12.90 -9.40
CA ALA A 64 0.19 -11.48 -9.19
C ALA A 64 -0.35 -10.61 -10.33
N PHE A 65 -0.13 -11.03 -11.59
CA PHE A 65 -0.48 -10.23 -12.77
C PHE A 65 -1.98 -9.90 -12.89
N PRO A 66 -2.94 -10.83 -12.67
CA PRO A 66 -4.36 -10.47 -12.65
C PRO A 66 -4.71 -9.42 -11.60
N ILE A 67 -4.08 -9.48 -10.42
CA ILE A 67 -4.28 -8.51 -9.33
C ILE A 67 -3.70 -7.15 -9.74
N LEU A 68 -2.47 -7.11 -10.27
CA LEU A 68 -1.85 -5.86 -10.74
C LEU A 68 -2.70 -5.17 -11.81
N LYS A 69 -3.34 -5.93 -12.72
CA LYS A 69 -4.28 -5.40 -13.70
C LYS A 69 -5.53 -4.78 -13.08
N GLU A 70 -6.03 -5.34 -11.98
CA GLU A 70 -7.17 -4.81 -11.23
C GLU A 70 -6.89 -3.39 -10.70
N PHE A 71 -5.67 -3.17 -10.20
CA PHE A 71 -5.24 -1.89 -9.65
C PHE A 71 -4.64 -0.93 -10.69
N GLY A 72 -4.25 -1.42 -11.87
CA GLY A 72 -3.62 -0.61 -12.91
C GLY A 72 -2.21 -0.13 -12.58
N TYR A 73 -1.50 -0.83 -11.69
CA TYR A 73 -0.15 -0.44 -11.25
C TYR A 73 0.93 -0.86 -12.24
N PRO A 74 1.95 -0.01 -12.49
CA PRO A 74 3.16 -0.43 -13.18
C PRO A 74 4.00 -1.34 -12.29
N PHE A 75 4.79 -2.23 -12.90
CA PHE A 75 5.66 -3.16 -12.18
C PHE A 75 6.90 -3.54 -12.99
N GLU A 76 7.95 -3.96 -12.28
CA GLU A 76 9.25 -4.31 -12.85
C GLU A 76 9.51 -5.82 -12.72
N LEU A 77 10.02 -6.44 -13.77
CA LEU A 77 10.24 -7.88 -13.90
C LEU A 77 11.72 -8.15 -14.15
N PHE A 78 12.49 -8.45 -13.10
CA PHE A 78 13.92 -8.71 -13.16
C PHE A 78 14.20 -10.18 -13.51
N VAL A 79 14.43 -10.44 -14.80
CA VAL A 79 14.60 -11.80 -15.33
C VAL A 79 16.05 -12.27 -15.28
N VAL A 80 16.25 -13.55 -14.96
CA VAL A 80 17.53 -14.25 -15.13
C VAL A 80 17.51 -14.88 -16.53
N GLY A 81 18.51 -14.55 -17.36
CA GLY A 81 18.51 -14.91 -18.78
C GLY A 81 18.36 -16.41 -19.05
N ASP A 82 19.17 -17.22 -18.38
CA ASP A 82 19.30 -18.66 -18.65
C ASP A 82 18.11 -19.49 -18.11
N THR A 83 17.25 -18.89 -17.29
CA THR A 83 16.14 -19.61 -16.66
C THR A 83 14.80 -19.36 -17.34
N ILE A 84 14.70 -18.41 -18.28
CA ILE A 84 13.43 -18.06 -18.96
C ILE A 84 12.78 -19.30 -19.59
N GLY A 85 11.55 -19.59 -19.18
CA GLY A 85 10.76 -20.75 -19.63
C GLY A 85 11.18 -22.11 -19.03
N GLY A 86 12.25 -22.14 -18.22
CA GLY A 86 12.71 -23.30 -17.48
C GLY A 86 12.06 -23.45 -16.10
N ASP A 87 12.80 -24.04 -15.17
CA ASP A 87 12.43 -24.20 -13.77
C ASP A 87 13.63 -24.09 -12.83
N ASN A 88 13.36 -24.08 -11.52
CA ASN A 88 14.39 -23.96 -10.49
C ASN A 88 14.92 -25.32 -10.01
N ALA A 89 14.97 -26.37 -10.85
CA ALA A 89 15.47 -27.67 -10.41
C ALA A 89 16.92 -27.67 -9.89
N PHE A 90 17.70 -26.62 -10.21
CA PHE A 90 19.03 -26.39 -9.65
C PHE A 90 19.02 -25.96 -8.17
N ASP A 91 17.90 -25.43 -7.68
CA ASP A 91 17.72 -24.97 -6.31
C ASP A 91 17.12 -26.10 -5.47
N THR A 92 17.96 -26.70 -4.62
CA THR A 92 17.55 -27.79 -3.74
C THR A 92 16.93 -27.32 -2.43
N VAL A 93 16.92 -26.01 -2.16
CA VAL A 93 16.42 -25.40 -0.93
C VAL A 93 15.00 -24.87 -1.15
N GLU A 94 14.78 -24.16 -2.25
CA GLU A 94 13.46 -23.62 -2.57
C GLU A 94 12.50 -24.67 -3.13
N PRO A 95 11.20 -24.57 -2.82
CA PRO A 95 10.18 -25.40 -3.45
C PRO A 95 10.20 -25.25 -4.98
N TYR A 96 9.89 -26.35 -5.68
CA TYR A 96 9.82 -26.37 -7.14
C TYR A 96 8.86 -25.30 -7.68
N ALA A 97 9.35 -24.52 -8.64
CA ALA A 97 8.62 -23.49 -9.35
C ALA A 97 9.20 -23.33 -10.78
N ARG A 98 8.33 -22.98 -11.72
CA ARG A 98 8.72 -22.68 -13.09
C ARG A 98 8.98 -21.20 -13.27
N PHE A 99 9.83 -20.84 -14.22
CA PHE A 99 10.04 -19.45 -14.62
C PHE A 99 9.10 -19.06 -15.75
N CYS A 100 8.79 -17.76 -15.87
CA CYS A 100 7.96 -17.26 -16.97
C CYS A 100 8.60 -17.55 -18.33
N THR A 101 7.76 -17.90 -19.30
CA THR A 101 8.13 -17.97 -20.73
C THR A 101 8.19 -16.58 -21.37
N LEU A 102 8.84 -16.46 -22.53
CA LEU A 102 8.83 -15.22 -23.32
C LEU A 102 7.42 -14.72 -23.66
N ASP A 103 6.47 -15.62 -23.92
CA ASP A 103 5.08 -15.26 -24.21
C ASP A 103 4.38 -14.64 -22.99
N GLN A 104 4.59 -15.22 -21.80
CA GLN A 104 4.05 -14.68 -20.54
C GLN A 104 4.65 -13.30 -20.22
N LEU A 105 5.96 -13.14 -20.40
CA LEU A 105 6.64 -11.84 -20.23
C LEU A 105 6.07 -10.76 -21.16
N ARG A 106 5.88 -11.08 -22.46
CA ARG A 106 5.27 -10.15 -23.44
C ARG A 106 3.86 -9.74 -23.04
N LYS A 107 3.05 -10.68 -22.55
CA LYS A 107 1.68 -10.40 -22.09
C LYS A 107 1.65 -9.45 -20.89
N MET A 108 2.59 -9.60 -19.97
CA MET A 108 2.77 -8.66 -18.85
C MET A 108 3.27 -7.30 -19.33
N GLN A 109 4.22 -7.25 -20.29
CA GLN A 109 4.70 -6.00 -20.88
C GLN A 109 3.58 -5.19 -21.54
N ALA A 110 2.65 -5.85 -22.21
CA ALA A 110 1.49 -5.21 -22.82
C ALA A 110 0.53 -4.55 -21.81
N HIS A 111 0.73 -4.76 -20.50
CA HIS A 111 -0.18 -4.31 -19.43
C HIS A 111 0.59 -3.70 -18.23
N GLY A 112 1.61 -2.89 -18.50
CA GLY A 112 2.31 -2.09 -17.48
C GLY A 112 3.52 -2.76 -16.83
N GLY A 113 3.88 -3.97 -17.25
CA GLY A 113 5.13 -4.62 -16.86
C GLY A 113 6.32 -4.11 -17.66
N HIS A 114 7.47 -3.96 -17.02
CA HIS A 114 8.74 -3.67 -17.70
C HIS A 114 9.72 -4.81 -17.41
N VAL A 115 10.28 -5.41 -18.46
CA VAL A 115 11.28 -6.48 -18.27
C VAL A 115 12.64 -5.84 -18.07
N GLN A 116 13.29 -6.17 -16.96
CA GLN A 116 14.58 -5.68 -16.52
C GLN A 116 15.57 -6.84 -16.33
N TRP A 117 16.85 -6.55 -16.08
CA TRP A 117 17.88 -7.58 -16.09
C TRP A 117 18.33 -8.00 -14.69
N HIS A 118 18.42 -9.32 -14.46
CA HIS A 118 18.87 -9.91 -13.21
C HIS A 118 20.02 -10.90 -13.43
N THR A 119 20.97 -10.52 -14.30
CA THR A 119 22.09 -11.33 -14.80
C THR A 119 21.70 -12.46 -15.76
N ALA A 120 22.71 -13.08 -16.38
CA ALA A 120 22.50 -14.22 -17.26
C ALA A 120 22.20 -15.48 -16.44
N SER A 121 22.99 -15.75 -15.40
CA SER A 121 22.97 -17.02 -14.66
C SER A 121 22.75 -16.90 -13.13
N HIS A 122 22.51 -15.70 -12.62
CA HIS A 122 22.26 -15.40 -11.19
C HIS A 122 23.43 -15.71 -10.22
N PRO A 123 24.70 -15.37 -10.52
CA PRO A 123 25.79 -15.53 -9.57
C PRO A 123 25.86 -14.38 -8.56
N LYS A 124 26.53 -14.62 -7.43
CA LYS A 124 27.08 -13.53 -6.60
C LYS A 124 28.11 -12.75 -7.42
N MET A 125 28.00 -11.42 -7.42
CA MET A 125 28.80 -10.58 -8.32
C MET A 125 30.11 -10.09 -7.71
N ALA A 126 30.17 -9.92 -6.40
CA ALA A 126 31.37 -9.44 -5.73
C ALA A 126 32.54 -10.42 -5.94
N GLY A 127 33.69 -9.90 -6.38
CA GLY A 127 34.90 -10.69 -6.63
C GLY A 127 34.93 -11.46 -7.95
N LEU A 128 33.91 -11.33 -8.82
CA LEU A 128 34.01 -11.82 -10.20
C LEU A 128 35.01 -10.99 -11.01
N SER A 129 35.67 -11.61 -11.99
CA SER A 129 36.53 -10.87 -12.93
C SER A 129 35.69 -9.95 -13.84
N ARG A 130 36.33 -8.95 -14.45
CA ARG A 130 35.64 -8.05 -15.40
C ARG A 130 34.94 -8.83 -16.52
N GLU A 131 35.61 -9.85 -17.07
CA GLU A 131 35.08 -10.67 -18.15
C GLU A 131 33.85 -11.48 -17.71
N GLN A 132 33.87 -11.99 -16.48
CA GLN A 132 32.72 -12.69 -15.88
C GLN A 132 31.55 -11.72 -15.64
N LEU A 133 31.82 -10.53 -15.10
CA LEU A 133 30.80 -9.50 -14.90
C LEU A 133 30.18 -9.05 -16.23
N GLU A 134 30.99 -8.84 -17.27
CA GLU A 134 30.52 -8.46 -18.62
C GLU A 134 29.64 -9.54 -19.24
N ALA A 135 29.95 -10.82 -19.01
CA ALA A 135 29.11 -11.93 -19.47
C ALA A 135 27.74 -11.92 -18.76
N GLU A 136 27.72 -11.68 -17.45
CA GLU A 136 26.49 -11.67 -16.65
C GLU A 136 25.62 -10.44 -16.91
N ILE A 137 26.21 -9.27 -17.13
CA ILE A 137 25.49 -8.02 -17.39
C ILE A 137 24.92 -7.95 -18.81
N ARG A 138 25.52 -8.67 -19.76
CA ARG A 138 25.12 -8.63 -21.16
C ARG A 138 23.75 -9.28 -21.37
N VAL A 139 22.75 -8.46 -21.70
CA VAL A 139 21.48 -8.93 -22.25
C VAL A 139 21.70 -9.44 -23.69
N PRO A 140 21.43 -10.73 -23.99
CA PRO A 140 21.54 -11.27 -25.34
C PRO A 140 20.65 -10.54 -26.35
N GLN A 141 21.14 -10.36 -27.58
CA GLN A 141 20.41 -9.63 -28.63
C GLN A 141 19.02 -10.23 -28.91
N HIS A 142 18.91 -11.55 -28.97
CA HIS A 142 17.63 -12.21 -29.23
C HIS A 142 16.59 -11.91 -28.13
N LEU A 143 16.99 -11.74 -26.86
CA LEU A 143 16.08 -11.32 -25.79
C LEU A 143 15.69 -9.84 -25.92
N ARG A 144 16.65 -8.98 -26.29
CA ARG A 144 16.37 -7.56 -26.56
C ARG A 144 15.33 -7.39 -27.67
N GLU A 145 15.44 -8.16 -28.73
CA GLU A 145 14.48 -8.17 -29.84
C GLU A 145 13.15 -8.80 -29.43
N ALA A 146 13.19 -9.93 -28.73
CA ALA A 146 11.98 -10.65 -28.33
C ALA A 146 11.12 -9.87 -27.34
N LEU A 147 11.72 -9.05 -26.47
CA LEU A 147 11.06 -8.33 -25.38
C LEU A 147 11.21 -6.81 -25.56
N ALA A 148 11.35 -6.36 -26.82
CA ALA A 148 11.49 -4.96 -27.16
C ALA A 148 10.23 -4.16 -26.76
N ALA A 149 10.36 -3.36 -25.70
CA ALA A 149 9.36 -2.39 -25.28
C ALA A 149 10.07 -1.18 -24.64
N PRO A 150 9.48 0.03 -24.69
CA PRO A 150 10.01 1.19 -23.97
C PRO A 150 10.25 0.86 -22.49
N GLY A 151 11.39 1.30 -21.94
CA GLY A 151 11.74 1.06 -20.54
C GLY A 151 12.27 -0.36 -20.23
N SER A 152 12.35 -1.27 -21.20
CA SER A 152 12.86 -2.64 -20.96
C SER A 152 14.39 -2.69 -21.03
N PHE A 153 14.99 -3.47 -20.12
CA PHE A 153 16.43 -3.62 -19.94
C PHE A 153 17.16 -2.30 -19.64
N ASP A 154 16.45 -1.34 -19.04
CA ASP A 154 17.02 -0.07 -18.56
C ASP A 154 17.54 -0.19 -17.13
N TRP A 155 17.05 -1.15 -16.35
CA TRP A 155 17.40 -1.36 -14.95
C TRP A 155 18.01 -2.72 -14.70
N PHE A 156 18.82 -2.78 -13.64
CA PHE A 156 19.51 -3.98 -13.20
C PHE A 156 19.23 -4.30 -11.73
N ALA A 157 19.08 -5.57 -11.38
CA ALA A 157 19.03 -6.02 -9.99
C ALA A 157 20.25 -6.90 -9.69
N TYR A 158 20.99 -6.59 -8.63
CA TYR A 158 22.11 -7.42 -8.20
C TYR A 158 21.58 -8.72 -7.55
N PRO A 159 21.95 -9.91 -8.03
CA PRO A 159 21.58 -11.18 -7.39
C PRO A 159 21.97 -11.19 -5.91
N HIS A 160 21.03 -11.55 -5.04
CA HIS A 160 21.19 -11.51 -3.57
C HIS A 160 21.55 -10.12 -3.00
N GLY A 161 21.47 -9.06 -3.80
CA GLY A 161 22.00 -7.73 -3.49
C GLY A 161 23.52 -7.64 -3.43
N ASP A 162 24.25 -8.67 -3.86
CA ASP A 162 25.70 -8.79 -3.76
C ASP A 162 26.41 -8.04 -4.89
N HIS A 163 27.31 -7.12 -4.53
CA HIS A 163 28.07 -6.30 -5.48
C HIS A 163 29.30 -5.67 -4.81
N ASP A 164 30.29 -5.28 -5.63
CA ASP A 164 31.43 -4.46 -5.24
C ASP A 164 31.54 -3.23 -6.18
N GLU A 165 32.57 -2.40 -5.97
CA GLU A 165 32.79 -1.19 -6.77
C GLU A 165 32.95 -1.49 -8.26
N GLN A 166 33.55 -2.63 -8.62
CA GLN A 166 33.76 -3.01 -10.01
C GLN A 166 32.44 -3.38 -10.69
N ALA A 167 31.60 -4.18 -10.01
CA ALA A 167 30.27 -4.52 -10.49
C ALA A 167 29.40 -3.27 -10.68
N VAL A 168 29.40 -2.35 -9.70
CA VAL A 168 28.63 -1.09 -9.78
C VAL A 168 29.12 -0.21 -10.93
N ALA A 169 30.43 -0.10 -11.14
CA ALA A 169 31.00 0.67 -12.24
C ALA A 169 30.55 0.13 -13.60
N LEU A 170 30.57 -1.19 -13.78
CA LEU A 170 30.16 -1.80 -15.04
C LEU A 170 28.64 -1.70 -15.25
N VAL A 171 27.82 -1.87 -14.22
CA VAL A 171 26.37 -1.65 -14.30
C VAL A 171 26.04 -0.20 -14.72
N ARG A 172 26.81 0.79 -14.23
CA ARG A 172 26.65 2.20 -14.64
C ARG A 172 26.89 2.44 -16.12
N GLU A 173 27.76 1.66 -16.76
CA GLU A 173 28.05 1.76 -18.19
C GLU A 173 26.91 1.21 -19.06
N HIS A 174 26.09 0.29 -18.54
CA HIS A 174 25.12 -0.48 -19.30
C HIS A 174 23.64 -0.20 -18.99
N PHE A 175 23.34 0.36 -17.82
CA PHE A 175 21.97 0.57 -17.34
C PHE A 175 21.75 2.01 -16.87
N LYS A 176 20.48 2.42 -16.80
CA LYS A 176 20.05 3.74 -16.29
C LYS A 176 19.92 3.77 -14.77
N GLY A 177 19.98 2.62 -14.11
CA GLY A 177 19.93 2.48 -12.66
C GLY A 177 19.95 1.03 -12.24
N ALA A 178 20.09 0.80 -10.93
CA ALA A 178 20.11 -0.53 -10.37
C ALA A 178 19.62 -0.59 -8.92
N ILE A 179 19.12 -1.75 -8.53
CA ILE A 179 18.53 -2.04 -7.23
C ILE A 179 19.30 -3.17 -6.52
N SER A 180 19.43 -3.04 -5.21
CA SER A 180 20.00 -4.03 -4.29
C SER A 180 18.94 -4.49 -3.27
N VAL A 181 19.35 -5.14 -2.19
CA VAL A 181 18.49 -5.55 -1.06
C VAL A 181 18.77 -4.65 0.16
N ASN A 182 19.05 -5.23 1.32
CA ASN A 182 19.33 -4.51 2.57
C ASN A 182 20.66 -3.74 2.58
N ALA A 183 21.61 -4.09 1.71
CA ALA A 183 22.91 -3.41 1.61
C ALA A 183 22.89 -2.20 0.64
N GLY A 184 21.72 -1.87 0.08
CA GLY A 184 21.58 -0.75 -0.84
C GLY A 184 21.58 0.63 -0.18
N SER A 185 21.61 1.65 -1.02
CA SER A 185 21.51 3.07 -0.66
C SER A 185 20.09 3.60 -0.82
N ALA A 186 19.68 4.53 0.03
CA ALA A 186 18.42 5.24 -0.16
C ALA A 186 18.47 6.27 -1.32
N THR A 187 19.67 6.66 -1.76
CA THR A 187 19.86 7.79 -2.67
C THR A 187 20.71 7.49 -3.91
N ASP A 188 21.57 6.47 -3.88
CA ASP A 188 22.35 6.09 -5.06
C ASP A 188 21.49 5.28 -6.03
N ARG A 189 21.19 5.88 -7.19
CA ARG A 189 20.40 5.29 -8.28
C ARG A 189 20.91 3.95 -8.80
N TYR A 190 22.17 3.64 -8.59
CA TYR A 190 22.79 2.39 -9.02
C TYR A 190 22.88 1.34 -7.92
N GLN A 191 22.32 1.63 -6.75
CA GLN A 191 22.35 0.76 -5.57
C GLN A 191 21.07 0.93 -4.75
N TYR A 192 19.93 1.30 -5.33
CA TYR A 192 18.74 1.60 -4.53
C TYR A 192 18.33 0.41 -3.66
N ASN A 193 18.07 0.66 -2.37
CA ASN A 193 17.62 -0.37 -1.45
C ASN A 193 16.17 -0.77 -1.69
N ARG A 194 15.84 -2.01 -1.32
CA ARG A 194 14.49 -2.56 -1.43
C ARG A 194 14.00 -3.15 -0.13
N LEU A 195 12.69 -3.13 0.04
CA LEU A 195 11.99 -3.81 1.12
C LEU A 195 11.59 -5.20 0.64
N THR A 196 12.14 -6.24 1.27
CA THR A 196 11.73 -7.63 1.01
C THR A 196 10.29 -7.83 1.46
N MET A 197 9.42 -8.19 0.52
CA MET A 197 8.02 -8.48 0.79
C MET A 197 7.84 -9.97 1.07
N THR A 198 7.19 -10.27 2.19
CA THR A 198 6.87 -11.64 2.62
C THR A 198 5.40 -11.74 2.98
N GLU A 199 4.92 -12.97 3.19
CA GLU A 199 3.55 -13.23 3.65
C GLU A 199 3.15 -12.45 4.90
N ALA A 200 4.10 -12.16 5.80
CA ALA A 200 3.82 -11.46 7.05
C ALA A 200 3.84 -9.94 6.92
N VAL A 201 4.38 -9.39 5.83
CA VAL A 201 4.46 -7.93 5.67
C VAL A 201 3.05 -7.36 5.51
N ARG A 202 2.74 -6.38 6.36
CA ARG A 202 1.54 -5.56 6.29
C ARG A 202 2.00 -4.10 6.20
N PHE A 203 1.44 -3.35 5.26
CA PHE A 203 1.58 -1.90 5.31
C PHE A 203 0.77 -1.38 6.50
N LYS A 204 1.23 -0.28 7.12
CA LYS A 204 0.52 0.31 8.26
C LYS A 204 -0.93 0.58 7.86
N ASP A 205 -1.87 -0.12 8.49
CA ASP A 205 -3.28 0.18 8.33
C ASP A 205 -3.54 1.60 8.83
N VAL A 206 -4.18 2.39 7.97
CA VAL A 206 -4.61 3.74 8.30
C VAL A 206 -5.66 3.65 9.40
N LYS A 207 -5.37 4.28 10.54
CA LYS A 207 -6.27 4.35 11.68
C LYS A 207 -7.27 5.47 11.51
N ILE A 208 -8.54 5.19 11.76
CA ILE A 208 -9.62 6.18 11.77
C ILE A 208 -10.05 6.40 13.22
N SER A 209 -9.88 7.64 13.69
CA SER A 209 -10.50 8.10 14.93
C SER A 209 -11.81 8.81 14.61
N VAL A 210 -12.89 8.45 15.32
CA VAL A 210 -14.17 9.13 15.22
C VAL A 210 -14.42 9.91 16.50
N VAL A 211 -14.71 11.20 16.34
CA VAL A 211 -15.17 12.09 17.42
C VAL A 211 -16.67 12.26 17.27
N VAL A 212 -17.45 11.91 18.29
CA VAL A 212 -18.85 12.30 18.41
C VAL A 212 -18.93 13.47 19.39
N ALA A 213 -19.29 14.64 18.89
CA ALA A 213 -19.37 15.86 19.70
C ALA A 213 -20.80 16.13 20.16
N ASN A 214 -20.96 16.30 21.47
CA ASN A 214 -22.25 16.49 22.12
C ASN A 214 -22.28 17.79 22.93
N TYR A 215 -23.39 18.52 22.80
CA TYR A 215 -23.77 19.59 23.72
C TYR A 215 -25.29 19.73 23.68
N ASN A 216 -25.97 19.30 24.75
CA ASN A 216 -27.43 19.32 24.87
C ASN A 216 -28.19 18.57 23.74
N TYR A 217 -27.66 17.43 23.30
CA TYR A 217 -28.29 16.57 22.29
C TYR A 217 -28.51 15.13 22.79
N GLY A 218 -28.78 14.96 24.09
CA GLY A 218 -28.89 13.65 24.73
C GLY A 218 -29.88 12.73 24.02
N ARG A 219 -31.02 13.27 23.59
CA ARG A 219 -32.04 12.56 22.78
C ARG A 219 -31.51 11.88 21.51
N PHE A 220 -30.47 12.41 20.87
CA PHE A 220 -29.94 11.90 19.60
C PHE A 220 -28.62 11.14 19.76
N LEU A 221 -27.91 11.40 20.86
CA LEU A 221 -26.54 10.95 21.08
C LEU A 221 -26.36 9.43 20.96
N GLU A 222 -27.28 8.64 21.52
CA GLU A 222 -27.20 7.18 21.43
C GLU A 222 -27.25 6.70 19.96
N GLU A 223 -28.15 7.28 19.16
CA GLU A 223 -28.33 6.90 17.76
C GLU A 223 -27.11 7.30 16.91
N ALA A 224 -26.52 8.47 17.19
CA ALA A 224 -25.28 8.92 16.57
C ALA A 224 -24.13 7.94 16.86
N VAL A 225 -23.88 7.61 18.13
CA VAL A 225 -22.83 6.66 18.54
C VAL A 225 -23.06 5.27 17.95
N ARG A 226 -24.29 4.78 17.93
CA ARG A 226 -24.62 3.49 17.31
C ARG A 226 -24.34 3.48 15.82
N SER A 227 -24.57 4.58 15.10
CA SER A 227 -24.26 4.66 13.67
C SER A 227 -22.76 4.56 13.38
N VAL A 228 -21.92 5.07 14.29
CA VAL A 228 -20.46 4.94 14.23
C VAL A 228 -19.99 3.52 14.53
N LEU A 229 -20.62 2.84 15.50
CA LEU A 229 -20.28 1.46 15.85
C LEU A 229 -20.67 0.44 14.76
N GLN A 230 -21.61 0.79 13.88
CA GLN A 230 -22.16 -0.09 12.85
C GLN A 230 -21.53 0.12 11.45
N GLN A 231 -20.33 0.68 11.40
CA GLN A 231 -19.63 0.91 10.13
C GLN A 231 -19.07 -0.39 9.54
N SER A 232 -19.17 -0.55 8.22
CA SER A 232 -18.60 -1.68 7.44
C SER A 232 -17.09 -1.77 7.62
N ARG A 233 -16.44 -0.62 7.71
CA ARG A 233 -15.11 -0.44 8.30
C ARG A 233 -15.27 0.16 9.71
N PRO A 234 -15.09 -0.63 10.78
CA PRO A 234 -15.14 -0.10 12.15
C PRO A 234 -14.15 1.03 12.36
N ALA A 235 -14.45 2.00 13.22
CA ALA A 235 -13.44 2.96 13.69
C ALA A 235 -12.41 2.25 14.58
N ASP A 236 -11.15 2.69 14.53
CA ASP A 236 -10.09 2.16 15.39
C ASP A 236 -10.12 2.79 16.79
N GLU A 237 -10.68 3.99 16.87
CA GLU A 237 -10.89 4.75 18.10
C GLU A 237 -12.19 5.55 18.00
N ILE A 238 -13.01 5.53 19.05
CA ILE A 238 -14.23 6.33 19.16
C ILE A 238 -14.15 7.17 20.43
N ILE A 239 -14.21 8.49 20.27
CA ILE A 239 -14.24 9.45 21.37
C ILE A 239 -15.58 10.17 21.33
N VAL A 240 -16.35 10.05 22.39
CA VAL A 240 -17.56 10.86 22.60
C VAL A 240 -17.18 11.98 23.54
N ILE A 241 -17.23 13.22 23.06
CA ILE A 241 -16.89 14.41 23.86
C ILE A 241 -18.14 15.23 24.13
N ASP A 242 -18.40 15.49 25.40
CA ASP A 242 -19.48 16.33 25.88
C ASP A 242 -18.96 17.68 26.36
N ASP A 243 -19.60 18.75 25.92
CA ASP A 243 -19.19 20.13 26.21
C ASP A 243 -19.93 20.74 27.41
N ALA A 244 -20.00 19.99 28.52
CA ALA A 244 -20.71 20.35 29.75
C ALA A 244 -22.23 20.53 29.54
N SER A 245 -22.87 19.49 29.00
CA SER A 245 -24.32 19.45 28.81
C SER A 245 -25.09 19.54 30.13
N THR A 246 -26.30 20.08 30.05
CA THR A 246 -27.23 20.29 31.17
C THR A 246 -28.57 19.57 30.98
N ASP A 247 -28.72 18.81 29.91
CA ASP A 247 -29.90 18.00 29.56
C ASP A 247 -29.70 16.53 29.93
N GLU A 248 -30.51 15.63 29.35
CA GLU A 248 -30.41 14.18 29.54
C GLU A 248 -29.13 13.52 28.95
N SER A 249 -28.22 14.31 28.37
CA SER A 249 -26.96 13.79 27.83
C SER A 249 -26.14 13.07 28.90
N ILE A 250 -26.17 13.53 30.14
CA ILE A 250 -25.34 12.97 31.22
C ILE A 250 -25.72 11.51 31.48
N GLU A 251 -27.00 11.19 31.56
CA GLU A 251 -27.49 9.82 31.73
C GLU A 251 -27.16 8.95 30.51
N VAL A 252 -27.32 9.49 29.30
CA VAL A 252 -27.02 8.76 28.05
C VAL A 252 -25.53 8.46 27.92
N LEU A 253 -24.66 9.39 28.34
CA LEU A 253 -23.21 9.22 28.34
C LEU A 253 -22.76 8.09 29.27
N GLU A 254 -23.41 7.90 30.41
CA GLU A 254 -23.10 6.79 31.33
C GLU A 254 -23.43 5.41 30.73
N GLU A 255 -24.46 5.31 29.89
CA GLU A 255 -24.71 4.07 29.12
C GLU A 255 -23.70 3.89 27.99
N ILE A 256 -23.33 4.98 27.30
CA ILE A 256 -22.32 4.94 26.23
C ILE A 256 -20.95 4.53 26.77
N ARG A 257 -20.57 4.96 27.97
CA ARG A 257 -19.31 4.54 28.65
C ARG A 257 -19.17 3.03 28.78
N LYS A 258 -20.29 2.29 28.82
CA LYS A 258 -20.29 0.83 28.95
C LYS A 258 -20.08 0.12 27.61
N LEU A 259 -20.16 0.82 26.49
CA LEU A 259 -19.97 0.24 25.17
C LEU A 259 -18.47 -0.05 24.92
N PRO A 260 -18.11 -1.25 24.43
CA PRO A 260 -16.73 -1.59 24.17
C PRO A 260 -16.16 -0.71 23.05
N GLY A 261 -14.93 -0.22 23.25
CA GLY A 261 -14.23 0.60 22.25
C GLY A 261 -14.67 2.07 22.21
N VAL A 262 -15.52 2.53 23.13
CA VAL A 262 -15.95 3.93 23.21
C VAL A 262 -15.34 4.62 24.44
N ARG A 263 -14.65 5.75 24.21
CA ARG A 263 -14.08 6.60 25.25
C ARG A 263 -14.94 7.85 25.41
N VAL A 264 -15.49 8.07 26.60
CA VAL A 264 -16.31 9.26 26.88
C VAL A 264 -15.50 10.30 27.67
N VAL A 265 -15.50 11.54 27.19
CA VAL A 265 -14.85 12.69 27.80
C VAL A 265 -15.90 13.77 28.03
N VAL A 266 -15.95 14.33 29.25
CA VAL A 266 -16.88 15.40 29.60
C VAL A 266 -16.07 16.62 30.02
N ASN A 267 -16.34 17.77 29.42
CA ASN A 267 -15.71 19.03 29.80
C ASN A 267 -16.30 19.56 31.11
N GLU A 268 -15.47 20.20 31.93
CA GLU A 268 -15.92 20.82 33.19
C GLU A 268 -16.76 22.08 32.94
N THR A 269 -16.52 22.76 31.82
CA THR A 269 -17.23 23.97 31.38
C THR A 269 -17.48 23.88 29.87
N ASN A 270 -18.48 24.61 29.39
CA ASN A 270 -18.74 24.73 27.96
C ASN A 270 -17.61 25.53 27.31
N LEU A 271 -16.85 24.89 26.43
CA LEU A 271 -15.73 25.47 25.69
C LEU A 271 -16.19 26.09 24.37
N GLY A 272 -17.38 25.71 23.89
CA GLY A 272 -17.89 26.08 22.58
C GLY A 272 -17.27 25.24 21.46
N ILE A 273 -17.84 25.36 20.26
CA ILE A 273 -17.58 24.45 19.14
C ILE A 273 -16.10 24.32 18.76
N VAL A 274 -15.38 25.45 18.66
CA VAL A 274 -14.00 25.48 18.16
C VAL A 274 -13.06 24.80 19.16
N ASP A 275 -13.10 25.22 20.43
CA ASP A 275 -12.18 24.71 21.44
C ASP A 275 -12.53 23.28 21.84
N ASN A 276 -13.82 22.91 21.81
CA ASN A 276 -14.25 21.53 22.01
C ASN A 276 -13.73 20.62 20.88
N PHE A 277 -13.83 21.04 19.61
CA PHE A 277 -13.27 20.27 18.48
C PHE A 277 -11.75 20.18 18.53
N ASN A 278 -11.04 21.28 18.82
CA ASN A 278 -9.58 21.27 18.96
C ASN A 278 -9.14 20.29 20.05
N LYS A 279 -9.82 20.32 21.20
CA LYS A 279 -9.59 19.36 22.30
C LYS A 279 -9.86 17.94 21.82
N ALA A 280 -11.00 17.69 21.18
CA ALA A 280 -11.38 16.36 20.72
C ALA A 280 -10.39 15.76 19.73
N ILE A 281 -9.97 16.53 18.72
CA ILE A 281 -8.96 16.13 17.74
C ILE A 281 -7.63 15.83 18.44
N GLY A 282 -7.22 16.67 19.39
CA GLY A 282 -5.99 16.46 20.16
C GLY A 282 -5.98 15.19 21.03
N LEU A 283 -7.14 14.58 21.27
CA LEU A 283 -7.26 13.31 21.99
C LEU A 283 -7.16 12.08 21.08
N THR A 284 -7.21 12.28 19.76
CA THR A 284 -7.20 11.20 18.76
C THR A 284 -5.78 10.70 18.46
N THR A 285 -5.68 9.44 18.01
CA THR A 285 -4.41 8.82 17.58
C THR A 285 -4.44 8.30 16.14
N GLY A 286 -5.57 8.51 15.44
CA GLY A 286 -5.79 8.09 14.06
C GLY A 286 -5.00 8.89 13.04
N ASP A 287 -4.73 8.27 11.90
CA ASP A 287 -4.19 8.98 10.72
C ASP A 287 -5.30 9.82 10.04
N TYR A 288 -6.57 9.38 10.16
CA TYR A 288 -7.76 10.15 9.77
C TYR A 288 -8.66 10.44 10.96
N VAL A 289 -9.31 11.60 10.94
CA VAL A 289 -10.29 12.02 11.95
C VAL A 289 -11.63 12.30 11.28
N CYS A 290 -12.69 11.65 11.77
CA CYS A 290 -14.06 11.94 11.38
C CYS A 290 -14.79 12.58 12.57
N ILE A 291 -15.43 13.73 12.34
CA ILE A 291 -16.22 14.43 13.36
C ILE A 291 -17.69 14.25 13.02
N VAL A 292 -18.47 13.78 13.99
CA VAL A 292 -19.91 13.55 13.88
C VAL A 292 -20.61 14.35 14.98
N GLY A 293 -21.58 15.19 14.59
CA GLY A 293 -22.46 15.84 15.56
C GLY A 293 -23.38 14.81 16.22
N ALA A 294 -23.67 14.97 17.51
CA ALA A 294 -24.57 14.08 18.25
C ALA A 294 -26.00 14.02 17.67
N ASP A 295 -26.40 15.02 16.87
CA ASP A 295 -27.66 15.09 16.15
C ASP A 295 -27.60 14.46 14.73
N ASN A 296 -26.48 13.85 14.35
CA ASN A 296 -26.28 13.25 13.03
C ASN A 296 -26.05 11.74 13.09
N ARG A 297 -26.43 11.06 12.02
CA ARG A 297 -26.10 9.66 11.77
C ARG A 297 -25.31 9.55 10.49
N ILE A 298 -24.31 8.68 10.49
CA ILE A 298 -23.56 8.34 9.28
C ILE A 298 -24.08 7.02 8.70
N ARG A 299 -24.10 6.92 7.36
CA ARG A 299 -24.47 5.68 6.65
C ARG A 299 -23.47 4.58 7.00
N SER A 300 -23.88 3.31 6.98
CA SER A 300 -23.06 2.18 7.44
C SER A 300 -21.74 1.99 6.67
N ASP A 301 -21.58 2.57 5.48
CA ASP A 301 -20.35 2.50 4.67
C ASP A 301 -19.59 3.84 4.60
N TYR A 302 -19.94 4.81 5.46
CA TYR A 302 -19.40 6.17 5.39
C TYR A 302 -17.88 6.21 5.60
N LEU A 303 -17.37 5.55 6.66
CA LEU A 303 -15.93 5.54 6.95
C LEU A 303 -15.13 4.85 5.84
N GLU A 304 -15.64 3.73 5.31
CA GLU A 304 -15.01 3.00 4.20
C GLU A 304 -14.91 3.89 2.94
N LYS A 305 -16.01 4.53 2.54
CA LYS A 305 -16.04 5.38 1.34
C LYS A 305 -15.15 6.62 1.48
N CYS A 306 -15.17 7.28 2.62
CA CYS A 306 -14.31 8.44 2.86
C CYS A 306 -12.83 8.04 2.91
N LYS A 307 -12.49 6.91 3.56
CA LYS A 307 -11.13 6.38 3.59
C LYS A 307 -10.64 6.05 2.18
N ASP A 308 -11.43 5.34 1.38
CA ASP A 308 -11.08 4.98 0.01
C ASP A 308 -10.83 6.22 -0.86
N ALA A 309 -11.63 7.28 -0.70
CA ALA A 309 -11.46 8.53 -1.42
C ALA A 309 -10.17 9.26 -1.02
N LEU A 310 -9.87 9.33 0.27
CA LEU A 310 -8.64 9.96 0.78
C LEU A 310 -7.39 9.16 0.40
N ASP A 311 -7.45 7.82 0.50
CA ASP A 311 -6.34 6.97 0.09
C ASP A 311 -6.10 7.08 -1.43
N SER A 312 -7.14 7.17 -2.25
CA SER A 312 -6.96 7.19 -3.71
C SER A 312 -6.43 8.53 -4.26
N ALA A 313 -6.35 9.56 -3.43
CA ALA A 313 -5.95 10.91 -3.83
C ALA A 313 -5.13 11.55 -2.71
N PRO A 314 -3.81 11.28 -2.63
CA PRO A 314 -2.96 11.72 -1.52
C PRO A 314 -2.86 13.25 -1.35
N ASP A 315 -3.23 14.02 -2.37
CA ASP A 315 -3.28 15.49 -2.31
C ASP A 315 -4.59 16.04 -1.67
N ILE A 316 -5.56 15.17 -1.35
CA ILE A 316 -6.84 15.56 -0.74
C ILE A 316 -6.75 15.45 0.78
N ALA A 317 -7.14 16.54 1.47
CA ALA A 317 -7.15 16.61 2.93
C ALA A 317 -8.51 16.30 3.57
N VAL A 318 -9.62 16.40 2.81
CA VAL A 318 -10.99 16.26 3.33
C VAL A 318 -11.86 15.48 2.35
N ALA A 319 -12.60 14.49 2.87
CA ALA A 319 -13.63 13.78 2.14
C ALA A 319 -14.95 13.81 2.94
N TYR A 320 -16.06 14.04 2.25
CA TYR A 320 -17.41 14.03 2.81
C TYR A 320 -18.39 13.48 1.77
N THR A 321 -19.55 13.02 2.23
CA THR A 321 -20.62 12.56 1.34
C THR A 321 -21.74 13.58 1.24
N ASP A 322 -22.66 13.34 0.31
CA ASP A 322 -23.93 14.04 0.29
C ASP A 322 -24.75 13.78 1.58
N VAL A 323 -25.71 14.65 1.87
CA VAL A 323 -26.52 14.61 3.09
C VAL A 323 -27.93 14.12 2.78
N MET A 324 -28.48 13.31 3.68
CA MET A 324 -29.89 12.95 3.66
C MET A 324 -30.55 13.49 4.91
N ILE A 325 -31.58 14.32 4.73
CA ILE A 325 -32.35 14.87 5.84
C ILE A 325 -33.52 13.96 6.15
N PHE A 326 -33.64 13.55 7.42
CA PHE A 326 -34.69 12.65 7.89
C PHE A 326 -35.35 13.17 9.18
N GLY A 327 -36.41 12.49 9.61
CA GLY A 327 -37.15 12.83 10.82
C GLY A 327 -38.32 13.81 10.60
N PRO A 328 -39.11 14.10 11.65
CA PRO A 328 -40.39 14.80 11.55
C PRO A 328 -40.31 16.21 10.95
N GLN A 329 -39.15 16.87 11.06
CA GLN A 329 -38.91 18.21 10.51
C GLN A 329 -38.09 18.22 9.23
N GLY A 330 -37.69 17.05 8.71
CA GLY A 330 -36.74 16.96 7.60
C GLY A 330 -37.22 17.70 6.35
N TYR A 331 -38.52 17.66 6.07
CA TYR A 331 -39.13 18.36 4.91
C TYR A 331 -39.03 19.90 5.00
N LYS A 332 -38.92 20.46 6.21
CA LYS A 332 -38.74 21.91 6.41
C LYS A 332 -37.27 22.31 6.24
N LEU A 333 -36.35 21.45 6.68
CA LEU A 333 -34.91 21.69 6.63
C LEU A 333 -34.31 21.46 5.23
N ALA A 334 -34.88 20.54 4.45
CA ALA A 334 -34.47 20.24 3.07
C ALA A 334 -34.60 21.41 2.08
N ARG A 335 -35.11 22.57 2.52
CA ARG A 335 -35.15 23.79 1.71
C ARG A 335 -33.89 24.66 1.86
N TYR A 336 -33.03 24.34 2.82
CA TYR A 336 -31.84 25.11 3.16
C TYR A 336 -30.52 24.38 2.81
N TYR A 337 -30.63 23.17 2.26
CA TYR A 337 -29.54 22.32 1.78
C TYR A 337 -29.80 21.99 0.31
#